data_AF-A0A2B7ZAM2-F1
#
_entry.id   AF-A0A2B7ZAM2-F1
#
_cell.length_a   1.000
_cell.length_b   1.000
_cell.length_c   1.000
_cell.angle_alpha   90.00
_cell.angle_beta   90.00
_cell.angle_gamma   90.00
#
_symmetry.space_group_name_H-M   'P 1'
#
loop_
_entity.id
_entity.type
_entity.pdbx_description
1 polymer ?
#
loop_
_entity_poly.entity_id
_entity_poly.type
_entity_poly.pdbx_seq_one_letter_code
_entity_poly.pdbx_strand_id
1 'polypeptide(L)'
;MAGILDDKSQYCIPFLLEQLKIHEQKHAGDSSPPPFFVGLNGVQGAGKTVLVTILRSTLSSPPYNLPTITFSLDDIYLNHTDQQHLAASHPSNPLLQHRGQPSTHDIPLGRQVFNSLRQGLPTKIPAYDKSAYNGQGDRLPESEWEIVNDTSSAGQGRVKVVIFEGWCVGFRARPEEEIRRVWEEAVQLRMRDPGGYKGRLGHVKFEDVKVINEALRGYDSFTGQLDAFIHIDAEDTHFVYDWRQEQERNLLATKGAGMTIEQVNKFVDGYYPSYELFTPTLRKGVFAPRQESGAQLGLADDSSWKGKQLRLIVNRQRRVCDVVRI
;
A
#
# COMPACT_ATOMS: atom_id res chain seq x y z
N MET A 1 -21.76 12.72 -10.56
CA MET A 1 -20.81 11.78 -9.92
C MET A 1 -21.49 10.42 -9.86
N ALA A 2 -21.03 9.43 -10.61
CA ALA A 2 -21.43 8.06 -10.35
C ALA A 2 -20.80 7.69 -8.99
N GLY A 3 -21.59 7.67 -7.92
CA GLY A 3 -21.10 7.31 -6.60
C GLY A 3 -20.47 5.93 -6.67
N ILE A 4 -19.21 5.80 -6.26
CA ILE A 4 -18.62 4.48 -6.03
C ILE A 4 -19.50 3.83 -4.96
N LEU A 5 -20.37 2.90 -5.38
CA LEU A 5 -21.22 2.18 -4.44
C LEU A 5 -20.32 1.25 -3.65
N ASP A 6 -20.21 1.52 -2.35
CA ASP A 6 -19.40 0.70 -1.46
C ASP A 6 -20.10 -0.64 -1.21
N ASP A 7 -19.47 -1.69 -1.72
CA ASP A 7 -19.83 -3.10 -1.53
C ASP A 7 -18.70 -3.88 -0.83
N LYS A 8 -17.65 -3.19 -0.38
CA LYS A 8 -16.46 -3.80 0.24
C LYS A 8 -16.57 -3.79 1.76
N SER A 9 -17.11 -2.72 2.33
CA SER A 9 -17.23 -2.57 3.79
C SER A 9 -18.01 -3.71 4.46
N GLN A 10 -19.03 -4.25 3.79
CA GLN A 10 -19.82 -5.39 4.28
C GLN A 10 -18.95 -6.64 4.57
N TYR A 11 -17.81 -6.78 3.90
CA TYR A 11 -16.85 -7.86 4.12
C TYR A 11 -15.71 -7.43 5.06
N CYS A 12 -15.20 -6.21 4.87
CA CYS A 12 -14.09 -5.68 5.65
C CYS A 12 -14.43 -5.46 7.13
N ILE A 13 -15.63 -4.93 7.44
CA ILE A 13 -16.00 -4.60 8.82
C ILE A 13 -16.08 -5.87 9.68
N PRO A 14 -16.84 -6.93 9.32
CA PRO A 14 -16.88 -8.17 10.12
C PRO A 14 -15.49 -8.79 10.31
N PHE A 15 -14.68 -8.82 9.24
CA PHE A 15 -13.30 -9.30 9.30
C PHE A 15 -12.47 -8.51 10.31
N LEU A 16 -12.51 -7.18 10.25
CA LEU A 16 -11.76 -6.34 11.17
C LEU A 16 -12.20 -6.50 12.62
N LEU A 17 -13.50 -6.60 12.88
CA LEU A 17 -14.03 -6.81 14.22
C LEU A 17 -13.59 -8.17 14.80
N GLU A 18 -13.54 -9.21 13.97
CA GLU A 18 -13.01 -10.51 14.38
C GLU A 18 -11.52 -10.42 14.74
N GLN A 19 -10.71 -9.77 13.90
CA GLN A 19 -9.28 -9.59 14.17
C GLN A 19 -9.01 -8.69 15.38
N LEU A 20 -9.82 -7.64 15.57
CA LEU A 20 -9.77 -6.77 16.75
C LEU A 20 -10.08 -7.54 18.02
N LYS A 21 -11.07 -8.43 18.02
CA LYS A 21 -11.37 -9.28 19.18
C LYS A 21 -10.19 -10.19 19.54
N ILE A 22 -9.51 -10.76 18.55
CA ILE A 22 -8.29 -11.57 18.75
C ILE A 22 -7.17 -10.70 19.35
N HIS A 23 -7.00 -9.48 18.85
CA HIS A 23 -6.04 -8.51 19.37
C HIS A 23 -6.33 -8.14 20.84
N GLU A 24 -7.58 -7.82 21.16
CA GLU A 24 -8.01 -7.52 22.52
C GLU A 24 -7.77 -8.68 23.49
N GLN A 25 -8.06 -9.92 23.06
CA GLN A 25 -7.79 -11.12 23.86
C GLN A 25 -6.30 -11.33 24.10
N LYS A 26 -5.47 -11.15 23.07
CA LYS A 26 -4.00 -11.22 23.17
C LYS A 26 -3.45 -10.21 24.17
N HIS A 27 -4.10 -9.06 24.32
CA HIS A 27 -3.68 -7.96 25.18
C HIS A 27 -4.58 -7.74 26.41
N ALA A 28 -5.40 -8.72 26.81
CA ALA A 28 -6.42 -8.56 27.86
C ALA A 28 -5.88 -8.20 29.26
N GLY A 29 -4.58 -8.41 29.51
CA GLY A 29 -3.89 -8.05 30.75
C GLY A 29 -2.98 -6.81 30.63
N ASP A 30 -2.91 -6.18 29.46
CA ASP A 30 -2.08 -5.00 29.23
C ASP A 30 -2.89 -3.74 29.59
N SER A 31 -2.40 -2.96 30.54
CA SER A 31 -3.04 -1.69 30.93
C SER A 31 -2.95 -0.61 29.85
N SER A 32 -2.06 -0.79 28.86
CA SER A 32 -1.85 0.13 27.75
C SER A 32 -1.58 -0.65 26.46
N PRO A 33 -2.58 -1.40 25.96
CA PRO A 33 -2.39 -2.24 24.78
C PRO A 33 -2.00 -1.38 23.57
N PRO A 34 -1.11 -1.88 22.69
CA PRO A 34 -0.80 -1.18 21.46
C PRO A 34 -2.05 -1.08 20.57
N PRO A 35 -2.14 -0.06 19.70
CA PRO A 35 -3.18 -0.02 18.68
C PRO A 35 -3.09 -1.23 17.76
N PHE A 36 -4.24 -1.62 17.21
CA PHE A 36 -4.34 -2.63 16.16
C PHE A 36 -3.96 -2.01 14.81
N PHE A 37 -2.96 -2.57 14.14
CA PHE A 37 -2.49 -2.11 12.84
C PHE A 37 -3.06 -2.97 11.72
N VAL A 38 -3.84 -2.38 10.83
CA VAL A 38 -4.32 -3.06 9.62
C VAL A 38 -3.66 -2.48 8.39
N GLY A 39 -3.05 -3.34 7.58
CA GLY A 39 -2.57 -2.98 6.25
C GLY A 39 -3.69 -3.01 5.22
N LEU A 40 -3.72 -2.04 4.32
CA LEU A 40 -4.65 -2.02 3.20
C LEU A 40 -3.91 -1.79 1.88
N ASN A 41 -3.96 -2.80 1.01
CA ASN A 41 -3.45 -2.74 -0.35
C ASN A 41 -4.60 -2.69 -1.36
N GLY A 42 -4.31 -2.11 -2.51
CA GLY A 42 -5.14 -2.23 -3.69
C GLY A 42 -4.52 -1.45 -4.83
N VAL A 43 -4.74 -1.91 -6.06
CA VAL A 43 -4.24 -1.20 -7.24
C VAL A 43 -4.82 0.23 -7.31
N GLN A 44 -4.14 1.11 -8.04
CA GLN A 44 -4.58 2.50 -8.19
C GLN A 44 -5.99 2.57 -8.78
N GLY A 45 -6.84 3.44 -8.22
CA GLY A 45 -8.23 3.59 -8.67
C GLY A 45 -9.20 2.48 -8.27
N ALA A 46 -8.80 1.44 -7.54
CA ALA A 46 -9.68 0.35 -7.07
C ALA A 46 -10.71 0.76 -5.98
N GLY A 47 -10.72 2.02 -5.55
CA GLY A 47 -11.63 2.53 -4.51
C GLY A 47 -11.09 2.48 -3.08
N LYS A 48 -9.78 2.31 -2.89
CA LYS A 48 -9.13 2.30 -1.55
C LYS A 48 -9.53 3.48 -0.68
N THR A 49 -9.39 4.72 -1.18
CA THR A 49 -9.67 5.94 -0.41
C THR A 49 -11.09 5.95 0.12
N VAL A 50 -12.07 5.57 -0.72
CA VAL A 50 -13.49 5.47 -0.30
C VAL A 50 -13.65 4.44 0.82
N LEU A 51 -13.08 3.24 0.65
CA LEU A 51 -13.15 2.19 1.66
C LEU A 51 -12.48 2.63 2.97
N VAL A 52 -11.28 3.21 2.91
CA VAL A 52 -10.54 3.68 4.09
C VAL A 52 -11.34 4.74 4.85
N THR A 53 -11.96 5.70 4.16
CA THR A 53 -12.85 6.69 4.78
C THR A 53 -14.03 6.03 5.49
N ILE A 54 -14.69 5.06 4.85
CA ILE A 54 -15.83 4.35 5.42
C ILE A 54 -15.40 3.52 6.64
N LEU A 55 -14.29 2.79 6.57
CA LEU A 55 -13.76 2.00 7.66
C LEU A 55 -13.38 2.88 8.86
N ARG A 56 -12.65 3.98 8.63
CA ARG A 56 -12.29 4.94 9.68
C ARG A 56 -13.53 5.51 10.36
N SER A 57 -14.50 5.98 9.56
CA SER A 57 -15.75 6.56 10.08
C SER A 57 -16.56 5.55 10.87
N THR A 58 -16.69 4.33 10.36
CA THR A 58 -17.47 3.27 11.00
C THR A 58 -16.85 2.87 12.33
N LEU A 59 -15.54 2.56 12.35
CA LEU A 59 -14.85 2.14 13.58
C LEU A 59 -14.81 3.26 14.64
N SER A 60 -14.70 4.51 14.22
CA SER A 60 -14.66 5.66 15.16
C SER A 60 -16.02 6.06 15.71
N SER A 61 -17.12 5.63 15.09
CA SER A 61 -18.49 6.01 15.48
C SER A 61 -19.16 4.93 16.35
N PRO A 62 -20.26 5.26 17.07
CA PRO A 62 -21.09 4.24 17.69
C PRO A 62 -21.52 3.16 16.68
N PRO A 63 -21.58 1.88 17.09
CA PRO A 63 -21.39 1.38 18.45
C PRO A 63 -19.93 1.13 18.85
N TYR A 64 -18.97 1.21 17.92
CA TYR A 64 -17.59 0.75 18.14
C TYR A 64 -16.74 1.75 18.92
N ASN A 65 -16.87 3.05 18.62
CA ASN A 65 -16.16 4.14 19.31
C ASN A 65 -14.64 3.89 19.47
N LEU A 66 -13.99 3.33 18.44
CA LEU A 66 -12.56 3.05 18.41
C LEU A 66 -11.84 4.22 17.70
N PRO A 67 -11.08 5.08 18.41
CA PRO A 67 -10.29 6.13 17.78
C PRO A 67 -9.39 5.56 16.67
N THR A 68 -9.74 5.87 15.42
CA THR A 68 -9.10 5.30 14.23
C THR A 68 -8.44 6.39 13.40
N ILE A 69 -7.18 6.17 13.06
CA ILE A 69 -6.44 7.03 12.13
C ILE A 69 -6.13 6.30 10.83
N THR A 70 -5.91 7.07 9.77
CA THR A 70 -5.34 6.60 8.52
C THR A 70 -3.92 7.11 8.42
N PHE A 71 -2.99 6.24 8.06
CA PHE A 71 -1.63 6.60 7.73
C PHE A 71 -1.33 6.12 6.31
N SER A 72 -1.14 7.04 5.36
CA SER A 72 -0.84 6.65 3.98
C SER A 72 0.65 6.39 3.82
N LEU A 73 1.01 5.36 3.06
CA LEU A 73 2.38 5.18 2.60
C LEU A 73 2.87 6.40 1.80
N ASP A 74 1.96 7.04 1.04
CA ASP A 74 2.30 8.22 0.25
C ASP A 74 2.68 9.44 1.12
N ASP A 75 2.26 9.49 2.38
CA ASP A 75 2.60 10.59 3.29
C ASP A 75 4.09 10.57 3.72
N ILE A 76 4.74 9.42 3.55
CA ILE A 76 6.17 9.24 3.80
C ILE A 76 6.97 9.10 2.50
N TYR A 77 6.52 9.67 1.39
CA TYR A 77 7.44 9.88 0.26
C TYR A 77 8.70 10.65 0.74
N LEU A 78 9.82 10.41 0.07
CA LEU A 78 11.01 11.26 0.20
C LEU A 78 10.61 12.72 -0.06
N ASN A 79 11.21 13.63 0.69
CA ASN A 79 11.08 15.05 0.37
C ASN A 79 11.67 15.32 -1.04
N HIS A 80 11.34 16.47 -1.60
CA HIS A 80 11.69 16.83 -2.98
C HIS A 80 13.20 16.70 -3.24
N THR A 81 14.02 17.24 -2.32
CA THR A 81 15.49 17.19 -2.40
C THR A 81 16.01 15.75 -2.43
N ASP A 82 15.55 14.89 -1.54
CA ASP A 82 15.98 13.49 -1.46
C ASP A 82 15.51 12.68 -2.66
N GLN A 83 14.31 12.98 -3.20
CA GLN A 83 13.83 12.39 -4.44
C GLN A 83 14.69 12.81 -5.64
N GLN A 84 15.16 14.06 -5.70
CA GLN A 84 16.10 14.52 -6.73
C GLN A 84 17.46 13.81 -6.63
N HIS A 85 17.98 13.63 -5.42
CA HIS A 85 19.21 12.87 -5.20
C HIS A 85 19.06 11.40 -5.60
N LEU A 86 17.92 10.77 -5.30
CA LEU A 86 17.63 9.40 -5.71
C LEU A 86 17.61 9.27 -7.24
N ALA A 87 16.93 10.18 -7.94
CA ALA A 87 16.89 10.19 -9.39
C ALA A 87 18.29 10.40 -10.01
N ALA A 88 19.07 11.35 -9.47
CA ALA A 88 20.42 11.65 -9.94
C ALA A 88 21.42 10.51 -9.72
N SER A 89 21.26 9.71 -8.67
CA SER A 89 22.09 8.52 -8.42
C SER A 89 21.71 7.31 -9.29
N HIS A 90 20.53 7.33 -9.90
CA HIS A 90 20.03 6.27 -10.78
C HIS A 90 19.53 6.82 -12.13
N PRO A 91 20.35 7.56 -12.90
CA PRO A 91 19.88 8.35 -14.04
C PRO A 91 19.30 7.51 -15.18
N SER A 92 19.62 6.22 -15.24
CA SER A 92 19.12 5.30 -16.27
C SER A 92 17.94 4.43 -15.84
N ASN A 93 17.55 4.48 -14.55
CA ASN A 93 16.43 3.69 -14.05
C ASN A 93 15.14 4.51 -14.12
N PRO A 94 14.22 4.23 -15.08
CA PRO A 94 13.01 5.02 -15.26
C PRO A 94 12.04 4.94 -14.07
N LEU A 95 12.15 3.90 -13.23
CA LEU A 95 11.27 3.65 -12.10
C LEU A 95 11.56 4.54 -10.89
N LEU A 96 12.72 5.21 -10.86
CA LEU A 96 13.18 6.02 -9.72
C LEU A 96 13.24 7.52 -10.00
N GLN A 97 12.81 7.95 -11.19
CA GLN A 97 12.89 9.37 -11.60
C GLN A 97 11.86 10.24 -10.88
N HIS A 98 10.80 9.64 -10.36
CA HIS A 98 9.71 10.33 -9.67
C HIS A 98 9.24 9.49 -8.48
N ARG A 99 8.55 10.14 -7.53
CA ARG A 99 7.90 9.45 -6.42
C ARG A 99 6.92 8.37 -6.92
N GLY A 100 6.90 7.23 -6.27
CA GLY A 100 5.89 6.19 -6.49
C GLY A 100 6.37 4.80 -6.09
N GLN A 101 7.45 4.35 -6.74
CA GLN A 101 7.96 2.99 -6.58
C GLN A 101 8.61 2.74 -5.21
N PRO A 102 8.65 1.48 -4.71
CA PRO A 102 9.54 1.15 -3.60
C PRO A 102 10.96 1.68 -3.86
N SER A 103 11.57 2.25 -2.81
CA SER A 103 12.77 3.12 -2.82
C SER A 103 12.46 4.62 -2.72
N THR A 104 11.26 5.09 -3.08
CA THR A 104 10.92 6.53 -3.02
C THR A 104 10.26 6.97 -1.71
N HIS A 105 10.28 6.13 -0.68
CA HIS A 105 9.68 6.43 0.64
C HIS A 105 10.75 6.50 1.72
N ASP A 106 10.55 7.39 2.68
CA ASP A 106 11.36 7.58 3.87
C ASP A 106 11.03 6.50 4.91
N ILE A 107 11.68 5.35 4.76
CA ILE A 107 11.48 4.18 5.64
C ILE A 107 11.81 4.48 7.11
N PRO A 108 12.92 5.18 7.45
CA PRO A 108 13.19 5.60 8.82
C PRO A 108 12.05 6.41 9.44
N LEU A 109 11.50 7.42 8.73
CA LEU A 109 10.37 8.22 9.21
C LEU A 109 9.14 7.35 9.47
N GLY A 110 8.75 6.51 8.50
CA GLY A 110 7.62 5.61 8.68
C GLY A 110 7.78 4.71 9.92
N ARG A 111 9.00 4.18 10.14
CA ARG A 111 9.30 3.31 11.28
C ARG A 111 9.16 4.06 12.60
N GLN A 112 9.61 5.31 12.65
CA GLN A 112 9.45 6.17 13.82
C GLN A 112 7.97 6.38 14.16
N VAL A 113 7.13 6.67 13.15
CA VAL A 113 5.68 6.84 13.33
C VAL A 113 5.04 5.57 13.89
N PHE A 114 5.30 4.41 13.28
CA PHE A 114 4.78 3.12 13.76
C PHE A 114 5.19 2.83 15.21
N ASN A 115 6.47 3.02 15.53
CA ASN A 115 7.00 2.77 16.87
C ASN A 115 6.41 3.71 17.92
N SER A 116 6.20 4.98 17.56
CA SER A 116 5.59 5.99 18.44
C SER A 116 4.11 5.68 18.71
N LEU A 117 3.36 5.32 17.66
CA LEU A 117 1.96 4.89 17.78
C LEU A 117 1.83 3.61 18.62
N ARG A 118 2.71 2.63 18.41
CA ARG A 118 2.71 1.36 19.16
C ARG A 118 2.91 1.58 20.66
N GLN A 119 3.70 2.57 21.03
CA GLN A 119 3.94 2.96 22.42
C GLN A 119 2.85 3.88 23.00
N GLY A 120 1.88 4.31 22.18
CA GLY A 120 0.83 5.25 22.59
C GLY A 120 1.35 6.65 22.92
N LEU A 121 2.50 7.04 22.33
CA LEU A 121 3.10 8.37 22.51
C LEU A 121 2.41 9.41 21.62
N PRO A 122 2.44 10.71 22.00
CA PRO A 122 2.11 11.80 21.10
C PRO A 122 2.90 11.65 19.81
N THR A 123 2.22 11.56 18.67
CA THR A 123 2.82 11.23 17.39
C THR A 123 2.37 12.22 16.34
N LYS A 124 3.32 12.85 15.65
CA LYS A 124 3.02 13.62 14.43
C LYS A 124 2.86 12.66 13.26
N ILE A 125 1.75 12.77 12.53
CA ILE A 125 1.49 11.99 11.32
C ILE A 125 1.97 12.82 10.11
N PRO A 126 2.97 12.33 9.35
CA PRO A 126 3.46 13.02 8.16
C PRO A 126 2.33 13.31 7.16
N ALA A 127 2.53 14.35 6.36
CA ALA A 127 1.64 14.70 5.27
C ALA A 127 2.47 15.14 4.06
N TYR A 128 1.99 14.79 2.87
CA TYR A 128 2.70 15.05 1.62
C TYR A 128 1.85 15.84 0.63
N ASP A 129 2.36 16.99 0.18
CA ASP A 129 1.72 17.78 -0.87
C ASP A 129 2.21 17.31 -2.25
N LYS A 130 1.35 16.54 -2.92
CA LYS A 130 1.58 16.03 -4.28
C LYS A 130 1.60 17.13 -5.36
N SER A 131 1.13 18.33 -5.06
CA SER A 131 1.05 19.47 -5.98
C SER A 131 2.25 20.40 -5.93
N ALA A 132 3.02 20.37 -4.84
CA ALA A 132 4.25 21.13 -4.69
C ALA A 132 5.25 20.86 -5.83
N TYR A 133 6.14 21.82 -6.10
CA TYR A 133 7.16 21.73 -7.16
C TYR A 133 6.59 21.33 -8.53
N ASN A 134 5.52 22.00 -8.96
CA ASN A 134 4.82 21.72 -10.23
C ASN A 134 4.36 20.26 -10.35
N GLY A 135 3.82 19.69 -9.27
CA GLY A 135 3.33 18.31 -9.23
C GLY A 135 4.40 17.24 -8.98
N GLN A 136 5.67 17.61 -8.81
CA GLN A 136 6.74 16.68 -8.38
C GLN A 136 6.58 16.25 -6.93
N GLY A 137 5.92 17.11 -6.14
CA GLY A 137 5.54 16.89 -4.75
C GLY A 137 6.64 17.16 -3.74
N ASP A 138 6.24 17.44 -2.51
CA ASP A 138 7.13 17.56 -1.36
C ASP A 138 6.40 17.27 -0.04
N ARG A 139 7.15 16.98 1.01
CA ARG A 139 6.62 16.79 2.35
C ARG A 139 6.21 18.14 2.94
N LEU A 140 5.04 18.19 3.59
CA LEU A 140 4.65 19.38 4.34
C LEU A 140 5.61 19.61 5.51
N PRO A 141 5.82 20.87 5.96
CA PRO A 141 6.55 21.16 7.17
C PRO A 141 5.97 20.42 8.38
N GLU A 142 6.83 19.95 9.29
CA GLU A 142 6.41 19.21 10.50
C GLU A 142 5.42 19.98 11.40
N SER A 143 5.40 21.31 11.32
CA SER A 143 4.45 22.15 12.06
C SER A 143 3.01 22.00 11.57
N GLU A 144 2.80 21.48 10.37
CA GLU A 144 1.49 21.28 9.74
C GLU A 144 1.00 19.83 9.89
N TRP A 145 1.80 18.95 10.50
CA TRP A 145 1.43 17.55 10.70
C TRP A 145 0.41 17.40 11.83
N GLU A 146 -0.59 16.55 11.61
CA GLU A 146 -1.58 16.19 12.63
C GLU A 146 -0.87 15.52 13.82
N ILE A 147 -1.19 15.93 15.05
CA ILE A 147 -0.70 15.27 16.26
C ILE A 147 -1.82 14.37 16.81
N VAL A 148 -1.50 13.10 16.98
CA VAL A 148 -2.38 12.10 17.62
C VAL A 148 -1.80 11.63 18.95
N ASN A 149 -2.65 11.09 19.83
CA ASN A 149 -2.29 10.72 21.21
C ASN A 149 -1.77 11.89 22.05
N ASP A 150 -2.12 13.13 21.73
CA ASP A 150 -1.74 14.29 22.51
C ASP A 150 -2.60 14.37 23.78
N THR A 151 -2.00 14.00 24.91
CA THR A 151 -2.66 14.03 26.22
C THR A 151 -2.90 15.45 26.75
N SER A 152 -2.31 16.48 26.13
CA SER A 152 -2.56 17.89 26.47
C SER A 152 -3.80 18.46 25.78
N SER A 153 -4.24 17.83 24.69
CA SER A 153 -5.46 18.19 23.96
C SER A 153 -6.68 17.51 24.59
N ALA A 154 -7.49 18.29 25.33
CA ALA A 154 -8.66 17.77 26.03
C ALA A 154 -9.62 17.04 25.07
N GLY A 155 -9.88 15.76 25.34
CA GLY A 155 -10.84 14.94 24.59
C GLY A 155 -10.24 14.04 23.50
N GLN A 156 -8.93 14.09 23.21
CA GLN A 156 -8.33 13.15 22.28
C GLN A 156 -8.09 11.79 22.96
N GLY A 157 -8.89 10.78 22.59
CA GLY A 157 -8.65 9.40 23.01
C GLY A 157 -7.39 8.84 22.38
N ARG A 158 -6.71 7.90 23.05
CA ARG A 158 -5.60 7.16 22.45
C ARG A 158 -6.08 6.41 21.21
N VAL A 159 -5.30 6.47 20.13
CA VAL A 159 -5.50 5.71 18.91
C VAL A 159 -5.61 4.22 19.25
N LYS A 160 -6.67 3.58 18.75
CA LYS A 160 -6.94 2.14 18.93
C LYS A 160 -6.77 1.37 17.64
N VAL A 161 -6.99 2.00 16.49
CA VAL A 161 -6.82 1.37 15.18
C VAL A 161 -6.02 2.29 14.27
N VAL A 162 -5.02 1.72 13.59
CA VAL A 162 -4.23 2.39 12.55
C VAL A 162 -4.49 1.67 11.24
N ILE A 163 -5.10 2.36 10.28
CA ILE A 163 -5.24 1.88 8.90
C ILE A 163 -4.03 2.38 8.12
N PHE A 164 -3.06 1.50 7.86
CA PHE A 164 -1.90 1.80 7.03
C PHE A 164 -2.18 1.39 5.58
N GLU A 165 -2.33 2.35 4.68
CA GLU A 165 -2.79 2.10 3.32
C GLU A 165 -1.77 2.52 2.26
N GLY A 166 -1.75 1.80 1.14
CA GLY A 166 -0.95 2.20 -0.02
C GLY A 166 -0.97 1.15 -1.12
N TRP A 167 -0.62 1.56 -2.34
CA TRP A 167 -0.73 0.72 -3.53
C TRP A 167 0.27 -0.46 -3.54
N CYS A 168 1.42 -0.31 -2.86
CA CYS A 168 2.43 -1.35 -2.70
C CYS A 168 2.63 -1.80 -1.24
N VAL A 169 1.75 -1.37 -0.32
CA VAL A 169 1.75 -1.89 1.06
C VAL A 169 1.58 -3.41 1.02
N GLY A 170 2.39 -4.15 1.77
CA GLY A 170 2.40 -5.62 1.75
C GLY A 170 3.10 -6.26 0.55
N PHE A 171 3.62 -5.51 -0.41
CA PHE A 171 4.61 -6.07 -1.35
C PHE A 171 5.88 -6.42 -0.57
N ARG A 172 6.47 -7.58 -0.92
CA ARG A 172 7.62 -8.14 -0.22
C ARG A 172 8.69 -8.50 -1.23
N ALA A 173 9.94 -8.25 -0.85
CA ALA A 173 11.11 -8.67 -1.60
C ALA A 173 11.05 -10.19 -1.84
N ARG A 174 11.47 -10.60 -3.04
CA ARG A 174 11.52 -11.99 -3.50
C ARG A 174 12.96 -12.40 -3.81
N PRO A 175 13.27 -13.72 -3.81
CA PRO A 175 14.57 -14.20 -4.27
C PRO A 175 14.91 -13.68 -5.67
N GLU A 176 16.17 -13.31 -5.90
CA GLU A 176 16.61 -12.71 -7.17
C GLU A 176 16.30 -13.61 -8.37
N GLU A 177 16.50 -14.91 -8.22
CA GLU A 177 16.23 -15.89 -9.29
C GLU A 177 14.74 -15.93 -9.68
N GLU A 178 13.83 -15.76 -8.72
CA GLU A 178 12.40 -15.73 -9.02
C GLU A 178 12.00 -14.48 -9.82
N ILE A 179 12.51 -13.30 -9.42
CA ILE A 179 12.21 -12.06 -10.16
C ILE A 179 12.88 -12.08 -11.53
N ARG A 180 14.09 -12.67 -11.65
CA ARG A 180 14.81 -12.82 -12.91
C ARG A 180 14.01 -13.68 -13.88
N ARG A 181 13.52 -14.84 -13.43
CA ARG A 181 12.69 -15.73 -14.25
C ARG A 181 11.44 -15.03 -14.78
N VAL A 182 10.70 -14.31 -13.93
CA VAL A 182 9.48 -13.59 -14.34
C VAL A 182 9.80 -12.46 -15.31
N TRP A 183 10.90 -11.73 -15.08
CA TRP A 183 11.37 -10.69 -16.00
C TRP A 183 11.80 -11.26 -17.36
N GLU A 184 12.57 -12.35 -17.38
CA GLU A 184 12.98 -13.02 -18.62
C GLU A 184 11.77 -13.49 -19.42
N GLU A 185 10.78 -14.11 -18.78
CA GLU A 185 9.53 -14.51 -19.42
C GLU A 185 8.80 -13.32 -20.04
N ALA A 186 8.67 -12.21 -19.31
CA ALA A 186 8.07 -10.98 -19.82
C ALA A 186 8.82 -10.39 -21.03
N VAL A 187 10.16 -10.40 -21.00
CA VAL A 187 10.99 -9.97 -22.13
C VAL A 187 10.79 -10.90 -23.33
N GLN A 188 10.77 -12.22 -23.13
CA GLN A 188 10.56 -13.18 -24.22
C GLN A 188 9.17 -13.04 -24.85
N LEU A 189 8.12 -12.84 -24.04
CA LEU A 189 6.77 -12.58 -24.53
C LEU A 189 6.72 -11.31 -25.39
N ARG A 190 7.32 -10.22 -24.91
CA ARG A 190 7.45 -8.97 -25.67
C ARG A 190 8.22 -9.16 -26.97
N MET A 191 9.31 -9.92 -26.97
CA MET A 191 10.10 -10.15 -28.20
C MET A 191 9.35 -11.00 -29.22
N ARG A 192 8.58 -11.99 -28.77
CA ARG A 192 7.80 -12.87 -29.65
C ARG A 192 6.61 -12.16 -30.30
N ASP A 193 5.91 -11.33 -29.53
CA ASP A 193 4.75 -10.57 -30.00
C ASP A 193 4.77 -9.14 -29.42
N PRO A 194 5.56 -8.23 -30.01
CA PRO A 194 5.65 -6.85 -29.53
C PRO A 194 4.31 -6.10 -29.56
N GLY A 195 3.39 -6.47 -30.46
CA GLY A 195 2.09 -5.83 -30.61
C GLY A 195 1.03 -6.37 -29.64
N GLY A 196 1.14 -7.63 -29.24
CA GLY A 196 0.22 -8.28 -28.30
C GLY A 196 0.68 -8.27 -26.84
N TYR A 197 1.95 -7.98 -26.54
CA TYR A 197 2.43 -7.86 -25.15
C TYR A 197 1.84 -6.63 -24.46
N LYS A 198 1.00 -6.88 -23.45
CA LYS A 198 0.31 -5.81 -22.69
C LYS A 198 1.03 -5.43 -21.39
N GLY A 199 2.04 -6.16 -20.98
CA GLY A 199 2.77 -5.90 -19.73
C GLY A 199 3.76 -4.74 -19.85
N ARG A 200 4.43 -4.40 -18.74
CA ARG A 200 5.45 -3.34 -18.69
C ARG A 200 6.79 -3.83 -18.17
N LEU A 201 6.81 -4.94 -17.44
CA LEU A 201 8.03 -5.56 -16.95
C LEU A 201 9.03 -5.87 -18.08
N GLY A 202 8.55 -6.33 -19.23
CA GLY A 202 9.39 -6.60 -20.39
C GLY A 202 10.02 -5.35 -21.02
N HIS A 203 9.63 -4.13 -20.64
CA HIS A 203 10.16 -2.88 -21.18
C HIS A 203 11.25 -2.24 -20.30
N VAL A 204 11.49 -2.74 -19.09
CA VAL A 204 12.50 -2.23 -18.15
C VAL A 204 13.68 -3.20 -18.06
N LYS A 205 14.86 -2.72 -17.62
CA LYS A 205 16.01 -3.60 -17.43
C LYS A 205 15.82 -4.42 -16.15
N PHE A 206 16.49 -5.58 -16.10
CA PHE A 206 16.47 -6.40 -14.90
C PHE A 206 17.04 -5.63 -13.69
N GLU A 207 18.11 -4.88 -13.91
CA GLU A 207 18.78 -4.06 -12.89
C GLU A 207 17.81 -3.02 -12.29
N ASP A 208 16.92 -2.47 -13.11
CA ASP A 208 15.95 -1.47 -12.66
C ASP A 208 14.99 -2.05 -11.62
N VAL A 209 14.43 -3.23 -11.91
CA VAL A 209 13.48 -3.92 -11.00
C VAL A 209 14.18 -4.61 -9.84
N LYS A 210 15.45 -4.98 -9.98
CA LYS A 210 16.26 -5.50 -8.88
C LYS A 210 16.42 -4.46 -7.77
N VAL A 211 16.63 -3.19 -8.11
CA VAL A 211 16.69 -2.09 -7.12
C VAL A 211 15.36 -1.97 -6.37
N ILE A 212 14.22 -2.04 -7.09
CA ILE A 212 12.89 -1.99 -6.47
C ILE A 212 12.68 -3.18 -5.51
N ASN A 213 13.05 -4.39 -5.93
CA ASN A 213 12.94 -5.59 -5.13
C ASN A 213 13.80 -5.51 -3.85
N GLU A 214 15.02 -4.99 -3.94
CA GLU A 214 15.90 -4.82 -2.78
C GLU A 214 15.34 -3.77 -1.81
N ALA A 215 14.84 -2.65 -2.33
CA ALA A 215 14.21 -1.62 -1.51
C ALA A 215 13.02 -2.16 -0.68
N LEU A 216 12.24 -3.10 -1.22
CA LEU A 216 11.12 -3.73 -0.52
C LEU A 216 11.51 -4.44 0.78
N ARG A 217 12.77 -4.84 0.99
CA ARG A 217 13.22 -5.38 2.29
C ARG A 217 13.02 -4.38 3.42
N GLY A 218 13.19 -3.08 3.16
CA GLY A 218 12.96 -2.02 4.14
C GLY A 218 11.50 -1.92 4.59
N TYR A 219 10.55 -2.29 3.73
CA TYR A 219 9.11 -2.18 3.95
C TYR A 219 8.59 -3.28 4.88
N ASP A 220 9.40 -4.31 5.15
CA ASP A 220 9.10 -5.29 6.20
C ASP A 220 9.05 -4.63 7.58
N SER A 221 9.68 -3.46 7.75
CA SER A 221 9.57 -2.68 8.99
C SER A 221 8.15 -2.19 9.27
N PHE A 222 7.30 -2.09 8.25
CA PHE A 222 5.86 -1.82 8.38
C PHE A 222 5.07 -3.12 8.37
N THR A 223 5.36 -4.00 7.41
CA THR A 223 4.59 -5.25 7.20
C THR A 223 4.64 -6.16 8.44
N GLY A 224 5.79 -6.29 9.08
CA GLY A 224 5.96 -7.09 10.30
C GLY A 224 5.26 -6.52 11.54
N GLN A 225 4.72 -5.30 11.45
CA GLN A 225 3.96 -4.65 12.51
C GLN A 225 2.45 -4.75 12.35
N LEU A 226 1.97 -5.26 11.21
CA LEU A 226 0.54 -5.37 10.92
C LEU A 226 -0.05 -6.59 11.64
N ASP A 227 -1.23 -6.42 12.20
CA ASP A 227 -2.00 -7.46 12.87
C ASP A 227 -2.96 -8.17 11.90
N ALA A 228 -3.44 -7.43 10.87
CA ALA A 228 -4.28 -7.95 9.80
C ALA A 228 -4.04 -7.21 8.47
N PHE A 229 -4.58 -7.76 7.39
CA PHE A 229 -4.40 -7.21 6.05
C PHE A 229 -5.66 -7.28 5.18
N ILE A 230 -5.94 -6.22 4.43
CA ILE A 230 -7.00 -6.17 3.43
C ILE A 230 -6.36 -5.89 2.07
N HIS A 231 -6.66 -6.73 1.08
CA HIS A 231 -6.19 -6.60 -0.29
C HIS A 231 -7.37 -6.44 -1.24
N ILE A 232 -7.51 -5.26 -1.85
CA ILE A 232 -8.44 -5.02 -2.96
C ILE A 232 -7.73 -5.41 -4.26
N ASP A 233 -7.94 -6.65 -4.68
CA ASP A 233 -7.35 -7.21 -5.89
C ASP A 233 -8.28 -7.00 -7.08
N ALA A 234 -7.72 -6.87 -8.27
CA ALA A 234 -8.49 -6.80 -9.51
C ALA A 234 -8.52 -8.19 -10.18
N GLU A 235 -9.67 -8.56 -10.77
CA GLU A 235 -9.75 -9.74 -11.65
C GLU A 235 -8.70 -9.66 -12.75
N ASP A 236 -8.50 -8.46 -13.30
CA ASP A 236 -7.44 -8.11 -14.23
C ASP A 236 -6.76 -6.82 -13.77
N THR A 237 -5.45 -6.88 -13.52
CA THR A 237 -4.68 -5.71 -13.09
C THR A 237 -4.65 -4.61 -14.16
N HIS A 238 -4.90 -4.92 -15.44
CA HIS A 238 -4.97 -3.93 -16.52
C HIS A 238 -6.12 -2.93 -16.35
N PHE A 239 -7.13 -3.23 -15.53
CA PHE A 239 -8.18 -2.26 -15.19
C PHE A 239 -7.64 -0.98 -14.55
N VAL A 240 -6.43 -1.02 -13.96
CA VAL A 240 -5.76 0.15 -13.39
C VAL A 240 -5.61 1.29 -14.40
N TYR A 241 -5.41 0.99 -15.69
CA TYR A 241 -5.33 2.01 -16.74
C TYR A 241 -6.65 2.76 -16.86
N ASP A 242 -7.76 2.04 -17.05
CA ASP A 242 -9.09 2.64 -17.15
C ASP A 242 -9.48 3.39 -15.88
N TRP A 243 -9.18 2.82 -14.72
CA TRP A 243 -9.51 3.43 -13.44
C TRP A 243 -8.73 4.71 -13.18
N ARG A 244 -7.44 4.74 -13.55
CA ARG A 244 -6.63 5.95 -13.42
C ARG A 244 -7.10 7.01 -14.42
N GLN A 245 -7.45 6.63 -15.64
CA GLN A 245 -8.03 7.55 -16.63
C GLN A 245 -9.35 8.16 -16.15
N GLU A 246 -10.23 7.37 -15.54
CA GLU A 246 -11.46 7.87 -14.93
C GLU A 246 -11.20 8.84 -13.79
N GLN A 247 -10.26 8.50 -12.90
CA GLN A 247 -9.84 9.40 -11.83
C GLN A 247 -9.30 10.73 -12.37
N GLU A 248 -8.47 10.69 -13.41
CA GLU A 248 -7.90 11.90 -14.01
C GLU A 248 -8.97 12.78 -14.68
N ARG A 249 -9.94 12.17 -15.39
CA ARG A 249 -11.09 12.91 -15.94
C ARG A 249 -11.89 13.61 -14.85
N ASN A 250 -12.12 12.95 -13.72
CA ASN A 250 -12.81 13.56 -12.58
C ASN A 250 -12.00 14.70 -11.95
N LEU A 251 -10.67 14.57 -11.90
CA LEU A 251 -9.79 15.63 -11.41
C LEU A 251 -9.80 16.84 -12.35
N LEU A 252 -9.70 16.63 -13.66
CA LEU A 252 -9.79 17.67 -14.68
C LEU A 252 -11.14 18.41 -14.59
N ALA A 253 -12.25 17.69 -14.44
CA ALA A 253 -13.57 18.27 -14.32
C ALA A 253 -13.77 19.11 -13.04
N THR A 254 -13.02 18.82 -11.97
CA THR A 254 -13.13 19.51 -10.68
C THR A 254 -12.11 20.63 -10.49
N LYS A 255 -10.90 20.49 -11.05
CA LYS A 255 -9.78 21.42 -10.85
C LYS A 255 -9.33 22.16 -12.12
N GLY A 256 -9.86 21.83 -13.29
CA GLY A 256 -9.53 22.49 -14.56
C GLY A 256 -8.15 22.16 -15.13
N ALA A 257 -7.38 21.30 -14.47
CA ALA A 257 -6.07 20.82 -14.92
C ALA A 257 -5.92 19.32 -14.65
N GLY A 258 -5.18 18.62 -15.50
CA GLY A 258 -4.93 17.18 -15.40
C GLY A 258 -4.02 16.67 -16.51
N MET A 259 -3.60 15.42 -16.40
CA MET A 259 -2.78 14.72 -17.39
C MET A 259 -3.58 14.35 -18.66
N THR A 260 -2.92 14.33 -19.81
CA THR A 260 -3.47 13.73 -21.04
C THR A 260 -3.61 12.21 -20.89
N ILE A 261 -4.34 11.56 -21.81
CA ILE A 261 -4.49 10.10 -21.84
C ILE A 261 -3.12 9.41 -21.89
N GLU A 262 -2.21 9.91 -22.73
CA GLU A 262 -0.86 9.37 -22.91
C GLU A 262 -0.03 9.55 -21.64
N GLN A 263 -0.14 10.71 -20.99
CA GLN A 263 0.55 10.98 -19.73
C GLN A 263 0.04 10.08 -18.60
N VAL A 264 -1.28 9.85 -18.51
CA VAL A 264 -1.85 8.88 -17.55
C VAL A 264 -1.34 7.47 -17.81
N ASN A 265 -1.32 7.03 -19.08
CA ASN A 265 -0.80 5.71 -19.42
C ASN A 265 0.68 5.58 -19.05
N LYS A 266 1.50 6.57 -19.39
CA LYS A 266 2.93 6.60 -19.00
C LYS A 266 3.12 6.63 -17.49
N PHE A 267 2.25 7.34 -16.76
CA PHE A 267 2.24 7.33 -15.30
C PHE A 267 2.01 5.91 -14.79
N VAL A 268 0.94 5.24 -15.23
CA VAL A 268 0.61 3.86 -14.82
C VAL A 268 1.71 2.87 -15.22
N ASP A 269 2.32 3.05 -16.39
CA ASP A 269 3.45 2.23 -16.87
C ASP A 269 4.61 2.22 -15.87
N GLY A 270 4.82 3.33 -15.16
CA GLY A 270 5.84 3.45 -14.13
C GLY A 270 5.59 2.57 -12.89
N TYR A 271 4.34 2.16 -12.63
CA TYR A 271 3.95 1.32 -11.48
C TYR A 271 3.76 -0.15 -11.88
N TYR A 272 3.35 -0.38 -13.13
CA TYR A 272 2.87 -1.68 -13.60
C TYR A 272 3.86 -2.85 -13.45
N PRO A 273 5.18 -2.68 -13.65
CA PRO A 273 6.17 -3.75 -13.40
C PRO A 273 6.09 -4.32 -11.97
N SER A 274 5.77 -3.48 -10.98
CA SER A 274 5.63 -3.91 -9.59
C SER A 274 4.34 -4.71 -9.35
N TYR A 275 3.25 -4.38 -10.06
CA TYR A 275 2.06 -5.23 -10.03
C TYR A 275 2.35 -6.62 -10.59
N GLU A 276 3.07 -6.68 -11.72
CA GLU A 276 3.47 -7.95 -12.36
C GLU A 276 4.37 -8.79 -11.44
N LEU A 277 5.32 -8.16 -10.74
CA LEU A 277 6.30 -8.86 -9.90
C LEU A 277 5.77 -9.27 -8.51
N PHE A 278 4.96 -8.44 -7.86
CA PHE A 278 4.70 -8.58 -6.41
C PHE A 278 3.23 -8.88 -6.06
N THR A 279 2.27 -8.60 -6.95
CA THR A 279 0.86 -8.99 -6.71
C THR A 279 0.70 -10.52 -6.57
N PRO A 280 1.35 -11.38 -7.39
CA PRO A 280 1.19 -12.83 -7.27
C PRO A 280 1.58 -13.39 -5.89
N THR A 281 2.57 -12.82 -5.21
CA THR A 281 2.96 -13.26 -3.86
C THR A 281 2.00 -12.69 -2.82
N LEU A 282 1.56 -11.44 -2.95
CA LEU A 282 0.54 -10.85 -2.07
C LEU A 282 -0.78 -11.64 -2.08
N ARG A 283 -1.17 -12.18 -3.25
CA ARG A 283 -2.34 -13.07 -3.41
C ARG A 283 -2.25 -14.37 -2.61
N LYS A 284 -1.05 -14.79 -2.20
CA LYS A 284 -0.82 -16.00 -1.38
C LYS A 284 -0.82 -15.71 0.13
N GLY A 285 -0.82 -14.44 0.53
CA GLY A 285 -0.78 -14.02 1.93
C GLY A 285 0.48 -13.21 2.25
N VAL A 286 0.30 -11.98 2.74
CA VAL A 286 1.40 -11.07 3.13
C VAL A 286 2.22 -11.62 4.30
N PHE A 287 1.54 -12.32 5.22
CA PHE A 287 2.11 -12.94 6.41
C PHE A 287 2.61 -14.37 6.17
N ALA A 288 2.43 -14.90 4.97
CA ALA A 288 2.93 -16.23 4.65
C ALA A 288 4.47 -16.28 4.84
N PRO A 289 5.01 -17.39 5.38
CA PRO A 289 6.45 -17.56 5.54
C PRO A 289 7.19 -17.36 4.22
N ARG A 290 8.32 -16.66 4.27
CA ARG A 290 9.19 -16.54 3.11
C ARG A 290 9.86 -17.87 2.84
N GLN A 291 9.78 -18.35 1.60
CA GLN A 291 10.67 -19.41 1.15
C GLN A 291 12.03 -18.76 0.87
N GLU A 292 12.87 -18.66 1.90
CA GLU A 292 14.27 -18.30 1.69
C GLU A 292 15.03 -19.53 1.19
N SER A 293 15.74 -19.36 0.07
CA SER A 293 16.62 -20.35 -0.50
C SER A 293 17.69 -20.75 0.52
N GLY A 294 17.52 -21.92 1.18
CA GLY A 294 18.55 -22.54 2.01
C GLY A 294 18.16 -22.90 3.44
N ALA A 295 17.02 -22.45 3.98
CA ALA A 295 16.60 -22.83 5.34
C ALA A 295 15.67 -24.05 5.33
N GLN A 296 16.23 -25.25 5.10
CA GLN A 296 15.62 -26.48 5.60
C GLN A 296 15.96 -26.62 7.09
N LEU A 297 15.19 -25.97 7.95
CA LEU A 297 15.24 -26.24 9.39
C LEU A 297 13.82 -26.23 9.96
N GLY A 298 13.23 -27.42 10.05
CA GLY A 298 12.29 -27.85 11.10
C GLY A 298 11.32 -26.86 11.73
N LEU A 299 10.77 -25.89 10.99
CA LEU A 299 9.71 -25.03 11.50
C LEU A 299 8.42 -25.85 11.52
N ALA A 300 7.82 -26.00 12.70
CA ALA A 300 6.44 -26.44 12.84
C ALA A 300 5.56 -25.68 11.83
N ASP A 301 4.48 -26.29 11.34
CA ASP A 301 3.48 -25.63 10.50
C ASP A 301 2.88 -24.45 11.30
N ASP A 302 3.56 -23.32 11.28
CA ASP A 302 3.12 -22.09 11.91
C ASP A 302 1.97 -21.57 11.06
N SER A 303 0.78 -22.08 11.33
CA SER A 303 -0.45 -21.67 10.70
C SER A 303 -1.02 -20.39 11.33
N SER A 304 -0.30 -19.75 12.26
CA SER A 304 -0.79 -18.57 13.00
C SER A 304 -0.96 -17.32 12.13
N TRP A 305 -0.43 -17.33 10.92
CA TRP A 305 -0.63 -16.27 9.92
C TRP A 305 -1.91 -16.46 9.10
N LYS A 306 -2.46 -17.67 9.03
CA LYS A 306 -3.67 -17.98 8.25
C LYS A 306 -4.88 -17.26 8.84
N GLY A 307 -5.76 -16.79 7.98
CA GLY A 307 -6.98 -16.08 8.34
C GLY A 307 -6.79 -14.61 8.72
N LYS A 308 -5.56 -14.07 8.65
CA LYS A 308 -5.23 -12.66 8.94
C LYS A 308 -5.24 -11.77 7.71
N GLN A 309 -5.51 -12.32 6.52
CA GLN A 309 -5.67 -11.53 5.31
C GLN A 309 -7.04 -11.77 4.66
N LEU A 310 -7.70 -10.67 4.30
CA LEU A 310 -8.91 -10.67 3.47
C LEU A 310 -8.58 -10.13 2.08
N ARG A 311 -8.83 -10.92 1.04
CA ARG A 311 -8.66 -10.54 -0.37
C ARG A 311 -10.04 -10.36 -1.00
N LEU A 312 -10.34 -9.15 -1.45
CA LEU A 312 -11.54 -8.82 -2.20
C LEU A 312 -11.18 -8.72 -3.67
N ILE A 313 -11.72 -9.61 -4.51
CA ILE A 313 -11.47 -9.58 -5.96
C ILE A 313 -12.57 -8.74 -6.61
N VAL A 314 -12.19 -7.69 -7.34
CA VAL A 314 -13.13 -6.75 -7.97
C VAL A 314 -13.06 -6.78 -9.49
N ASN A 315 -14.23 -6.67 -10.12
CA ASN A 315 -14.34 -6.53 -11.57
C ASN A 315 -14.03 -5.12 -12.06
N ARG A 316 -14.11 -4.91 -13.37
CA ARG A 316 -13.85 -3.62 -14.04
C ARG A 316 -14.70 -2.46 -13.51
N GLN A 317 -15.89 -2.72 -12.97
CA GLN A 317 -16.76 -1.72 -12.34
C GLN A 317 -16.46 -1.51 -10.85
N ARG A 318 -15.35 -2.07 -10.35
CA ARG A 318 -14.90 -2.05 -8.96
C ARG A 318 -15.88 -2.75 -8.01
N ARG A 319 -16.70 -3.67 -8.52
CA ARG A 319 -17.64 -4.45 -7.70
C ARG A 319 -16.96 -5.71 -7.18
N VAL A 320 -17.18 -6.06 -5.91
CA VAL A 320 -16.68 -7.31 -5.34
C VAL A 320 -17.36 -8.49 -6.05
N CYS A 321 -16.55 -9.37 -6.62
CA CYS A 321 -16.99 -10.59 -7.31
C CYS A 321 -16.64 -11.85 -6.53
N ASP A 322 -15.56 -11.80 -5.75
CA ASP A 322 -15.15 -12.91 -4.89
C ASP A 322 -14.43 -12.39 -3.64
N VAL A 323 -14.47 -13.18 -2.57
CA VAL A 323 -13.89 -12.87 -1.26
C VAL A 323 -13.15 -14.09 -0.74
N VAL A 324 -11.82 -13.96 -0.63
CA VAL A 324 -10.95 -15.04 -0.19
C VAL A 324 -10.32 -14.65 1.15
N ARG A 325 -10.48 -15.52 2.15
CA ARG A 325 -9.76 -15.41 3.41
C ARG A 325 -8.50 -16.27 3.36
N ILE A 326 -7.35 -15.63 3.62
CA ILE A 326 -6.01 -16.20 3.49
C ILE A 326 -5.38 -16.31 4.87
#